data_AF-A0A951SD35-F1
#
_entry.id   AF-A0A951SD35-F1
#
_cell.length_a   1.000
_cell.length_b   1.000
_cell.length_c   1.000
_cell.angle_alpha   90.00
_cell.angle_beta   90.00
_cell.angle_gamma   90.00
#
_symmetry.space_group_name_H-M   'P 1'
#
loop_
_entity.id
_entity.type
_entity.pdbx_description
1 polymer ?
#
loop_
_entity_poly.entity_id
_entity_poly.type
_entity_poly.pdbx_seq_one_letter_code
_entity_poly.pdbx_strand_id
1 'polypeptide(L)'
;MSEITRHSEKKANELYRLFMAVMHQKDAFQTIHDTRESVDNAVAHDIIALADRLMQEGHPLPQLKQAMNKFLNVLGDTLRRLPGPQHSADSLSGIMMQNNEELIRRLADFKKVIRQLNHLGTTPELWDEARRRVKELATYEAYYTLKENVLFPSVEAHWPDFRCIQMMWSFHDEIRADLKTLEALLQEPSPDLGAFNKSIGSLFFNLYNIKLRDEKILLPYMEATIPTNTLDKLLADCHDPEFPFVKAPKNTRTNKQHSFPVEGKINLGTGYLDVSQLILLFEHLPVDITFVDAQDKVCYYSSPPHRIFPRSKAVIGRDVHLCHPPESVHVVHRIVDAFRSGKRDVASFWIDKKGRKILIQYFALRNEKKEYQGVIEVSQDISFHRSLEGQQRLLDWE
;
A
#
# COMPACT_ATOMS: atom_id res chain seq x y z
N MET A 1 8.27 -39.05 15.46
CA MET A 1 7.83 -37.69 15.86
C MET A 1 8.30 -37.44 17.29
N SER A 2 9.04 -36.36 17.53
CA SER A 2 9.53 -36.03 18.88
C SER A 2 8.38 -35.58 19.79
N GLU A 3 8.58 -35.63 21.11
CA GLU A 3 7.58 -35.16 22.10
C GLU A 3 7.21 -33.68 21.91
N ILE A 4 8.16 -32.87 21.45
CA ILE A 4 7.98 -31.44 21.14
C ILE A 4 6.97 -31.25 20.00
N THR A 5 7.08 -32.05 18.93
CA THR A 5 6.14 -31.97 17.79
C THR A 5 4.73 -32.37 18.21
N ARG A 6 4.58 -33.42 19.04
CA ARG A 6 3.26 -33.84 19.55
C ARG A 6 2.61 -32.79 20.44
N HIS A 7 3.40 -32.11 21.27
CA HIS A 7 2.89 -31.05 22.13
C HIS A 7 2.42 -29.82 21.33
N SER A 8 3.16 -29.47 20.27
CA SER A 8 2.78 -28.39 19.34
C SER A 8 1.49 -28.71 18.59
N GLU A 9 1.34 -29.92 18.06
CA GLU A 9 0.11 -30.36 17.38
C GLU A 9 -1.10 -30.38 18.32
N LYS A 10 -0.93 -30.86 19.55
CA LYS A 10 -1.99 -30.84 20.58
C LYS A 10 -2.49 -29.42 20.82
N LYS A 11 -1.57 -28.47 21.05
CA LYS A 11 -1.90 -27.07 21.30
C LYS A 11 -2.63 -26.43 20.10
N ALA A 12 -2.14 -26.66 18.89
CA ALA A 12 -2.78 -26.14 17.68
C ALA A 12 -4.23 -26.63 17.54
N ASN A 13 -4.49 -27.91 17.81
CA ASN A 13 -5.83 -28.48 17.76
C ASN A 13 -6.74 -27.96 18.87
N GLU A 14 -6.22 -27.72 20.08
CA GLU A 14 -6.98 -27.14 21.18
C GLU A 14 -7.37 -25.68 20.91
N LEU A 15 -6.46 -24.87 20.39
CA LEU A 15 -6.75 -23.49 19.99
C LEU A 15 -7.78 -23.44 18.86
N TYR A 16 -7.69 -24.36 17.89
CA TYR A 16 -8.71 -24.51 16.84
C TYR A 16 -10.07 -24.90 17.43
N ARG A 17 -10.12 -25.90 18.32
CA ARG A 17 -11.37 -26.31 18.99
C ARG A 17 -12.00 -25.15 19.75
N LEU A 18 -11.19 -24.37 20.46
CA LEU A 18 -11.64 -23.17 21.16
C LEU A 18 -12.21 -22.13 20.19
N PHE A 19 -11.51 -21.85 19.09
CA PHE A 19 -12.00 -20.92 18.07
C PHE A 19 -13.37 -21.36 17.52
N MET A 20 -13.53 -22.63 17.16
CA MET A 20 -14.78 -23.16 16.64
C MET A 20 -15.92 -23.08 17.67
N ALA A 21 -15.64 -23.37 18.94
CA ALA A 21 -16.61 -23.21 20.02
C ALA A 21 -17.08 -21.75 20.17
N VAL A 22 -16.15 -20.79 20.08
CA VAL A 22 -16.43 -19.35 20.10
C VAL A 22 -17.23 -18.90 18.87
N MET A 23 -16.88 -19.40 17.68
CA MET A 23 -17.53 -19.06 16.42
C MET A 23 -18.98 -19.52 16.38
N HIS A 24 -19.24 -20.76 16.83
CA HIS A 24 -20.59 -21.34 16.83
C HIS A 24 -21.39 -21.08 18.11
N GLN A 25 -20.78 -20.45 19.13
CA GLN A 25 -21.39 -20.19 20.44
C GLN A 25 -21.90 -21.47 21.13
N LYS A 26 -21.21 -22.59 20.92
CA LYS A 26 -21.53 -23.89 21.52
C LYS A 26 -20.42 -24.30 22.47
N ASP A 27 -20.79 -24.64 23.71
CA ASP A 27 -19.89 -25.13 24.76
C ASP A 27 -18.62 -24.27 24.98
N ALA A 28 -18.70 -22.96 24.66
CA ALA A 28 -17.54 -22.07 24.68
C ALA A 28 -16.93 -21.97 26.09
N PHE A 29 -17.77 -21.88 27.13
CA PHE A 29 -17.29 -21.79 28.52
C PHE A 29 -16.53 -23.06 28.96
N GLN A 30 -17.10 -24.23 28.70
CA GLN A 30 -16.46 -25.50 29.01
C GLN A 30 -15.17 -25.66 28.21
N THR A 31 -15.21 -25.35 26.91
CA THR A 31 -14.04 -25.44 26.03
C THR A 31 -12.92 -24.52 26.51
N ILE A 32 -13.21 -23.28 26.92
CA ILE A 32 -12.22 -22.35 27.49
C ILE A 32 -11.51 -22.98 28.69
N HIS A 33 -12.28 -23.59 29.61
CA HIS A 33 -11.72 -24.25 30.78
C HIS A 33 -10.81 -25.43 30.39
N ASP A 34 -11.28 -26.27 29.47
CA ASP A 34 -10.54 -27.45 29.00
C ASP A 34 -9.28 -27.11 28.21
N THR A 35 -9.25 -25.97 27.50
CA THR A 35 -8.10 -25.53 26.69
C THR A 35 -7.21 -24.52 27.42
N ARG A 36 -7.43 -24.29 28.73
CA ARG A 36 -6.77 -23.21 29.48
C ARG A 36 -5.24 -23.26 29.41
N GLU A 37 -4.66 -24.46 29.53
CA GLU A 37 -3.21 -24.65 29.43
C GLU A 37 -2.66 -24.19 28.06
N SER A 38 -3.34 -24.56 26.97
CA SER A 38 -2.97 -24.13 25.62
C SER A 38 -3.18 -22.63 25.40
N VAL A 39 -4.22 -22.04 26.00
CA VAL A 39 -4.47 -20.59 25.99
C VAL A 39 -3.41 -19.82 26.76
N ASP A 40 -3.00 -20.29 27.94
CA ASP A 40 -1.99 -19.62 28.77
C ASP A 40 -0.58 -19.69 28.15
N ASN A 41 -0.31 -20.71 27.33
CA ASN A 41 0.97 -20.93 26.67
C ASN A 41 0.95 -20.63 25.15
N ALA A 42 -0.10 -19.97 24.66
CA ALA A 42 -0.19 -19.57 23.26
C ALA A 42 0.86 -18.49 22.93
N VAL A 43 1.55 -18.63 21.80
CA VAL A 43 2.52 -17.66 21.28
C VAL A 43 2.05 -17.08 19.95
N ALA A 44 2.72 -16.04 19.47
CA ALA A 44 2.39 -15.36 18.21
C ALA A 44 2.22 -16.32 17.02
N HIS A 45 3.15 -17.27 16.86
CA HIS A 45 3.10 -18.26 15.80
C HIS A 45 1.84 -19.13 15.84
N ASP A 46 1.37 -19.55 17.03
CA ASP A 46 0.16 -20.39 17.14
C ASP A 46 -1.07 -19.65 16.59
N ILE A 47 -1.14 -18.34 16.79
CA ILE A 47 -2.27 -17.51 16.35
C ILE A 47 -2.22 -17.29 14.83
N ILE A 48 -1.03 -17.09 14.28
CA ILE A 48 -0.81 -16.93 12.84
C ILE A 48 -1.15 -18.24 12.12
N ALA A 49 -0.65 -19.38 12.61
CA ALA A 49 -0.97 -20.69 12.06
C ALA A 49 -2.47 -21.03 12.17
N LEU A 50 -3.13 -20.66 13.28
CA LEU A 50 -4.57 -20.81 13.43
C LEU A 50 -5.34 -19.97 12.41
N ALA A 51 -4.98 -18.69 12.27
CA ALA A 51 -5.61 -17.80 11.29
C ALA A 51 -5.42 -18.32 9.87
N ASP A 52 -4.23 -18.82 9.52
CA ASP A 52 -3.96 -19.39 8.21
C ASP A 52 -4.83 -20.61 7.92
N ARG A 53 -4.89 -21.56 8.86
CA ARG A 53 -5.76 -22.75 8.77
C ARG A 53 -7.21 -22.37 8.55
N LEU A 54 -7.74 -21.43 9.33
CA LEU A 54 -9.14 -21.00 9.24
C LEU A 54 -9.45 -20.32 7.90
N MET A 55 -8.51 -19.54 7.37
CA MET A 55 -8.65 -18.90 6.05
C MET A 55 -8.61 -19.94 4.92
N GLN A 56 -7.80 -21.00 5.04
CA GLN A 56 -7.77 -22.09 4.06
C GLN A 56 -9.07 -22.92 4.03
N GLU A 57 -9.76 -23.05 5.17
CA GLU A 57 -11.03 -23.77 5.26
C GLU A 57 -12.20 -23.04 4.56
N GLY A 58 -12.01 -21.80 4.12
CA GLY A 58 -12.96 -21.08 3.26
C GLY A 58 -14.20 -20.54 3.96
N HIS A 59 -14.16 -20.37 5.29
CA HIS A 59 -15.26 -19.75 6.04
C HIS A 59 -15.47 -18.27 5.60
N PRO A 60 -16.70 -17.73 5.64
CA PRO A 60 -16.96 -16.34 5.29
C PRO A 60 -16.14 -15.36 6.15
N LEU A 61 -15.38 -14.46 5.50
CA LEU A 61 -14.49 -13.52 6.19
C LEU A 61 -15.18 -12.69 7.30
N PRO A 62 -16.41 -12.16 7.13
CA PRO A 62 -17.08 -11.43 8.21
C PRO A 62 -17.33 -12.28 9.46
N GLN A 63 -17.67 -13.56 9.29
CA GLN A 63 -17.90 -14.49 10.39
C GLN A 63 -16.58 -14.82 11.10
N LEU A 64 -15.52 -15.14 10.33
CA LEU A 64 -14.19 -15.38 10.88
C LEU A 64 -13.67 -14.17 11.65
N LYS A 65 -13.82 -12.97 11.10
CA LYS A 65 -13.41 -11.72 11.73
C LYS A 65 -14.08 -11.51 13.09
N GLN A 66 -15.40 -11.72 13.15
CA GLN A 66 -16.15 -11.61 14.40
C GLN A 66 -15.73 -12.66 15.44
N ALA A 67 -15.53 -13.91 15.02
CA ALA A 67 -15.06 -14.98 15.89
C ALA A 67 -13.63 -14.73 16.38
N MET A 68 -12.74 -14.24 15.51
CA MET A 68 -11.36 -13.89 15.84
C MET A 68 -11.28 -12.76 16.87
N ASN A 69 -12.13 -11.73 16.77
CA ASN A 69 -12.25 -10.70 17.80
C ASN A 69 -12.55 -11.31 19.18
N LYS A 70 -13.53 -12.20 19.25
CA LYS A 70 -13.91 -12.87 20.51
C LYS A 70 -12.82 -13.81 21.03
N PHE A 71 -12.22 -14.59 20.13
CA PHE A 71 -11.12 -15.51 20.46
C PHE A 71 -9.91 -14.76 21.03
N LEU A 72 -9.45 -13.69 20.36
CA LEU A 72 -8.33 -12.89 20.85
C LEU A 72 -8.66 -12.17 22.17
N ASN A 73 -9.92 -11.82 22.42
CA ASN A 73 -10.34 -11.31 23.72
C ASN A 73 -10.18 -12.36 24.84
N VAL A 74 -10.50 -13.64 24.57
CA VAL A 74 -10.25 -14.75 25.51
C VAL A 74 -8.74 -14.90 25.77
N LEU A 75 -7.91 -14.73 24.75
CA LEU A 75 -6.44 -14.76 24.87
C LEU A 75 -5.85 -13.45 25.43
N GLY A 76 -6.67 -12.45 25.79
CA GLY A 76 -6.22 -11.09 26.06
C GLY A 76 -5.12 -10.98 27.13
N ASP A 77 -5.24 -11.74 28.23
CA ASP A 77 -4.21 -11.76 29.29
C ASP A 77 -2.93 -12.48 28.86
N THR A 78 -3.04 -13.54 28.05
CA THR A 78 -1.86 -14.20 27.46
C THR A 78 -1.14 -13.25 26.51
N LEU A 79 -1.87 -12.62 25.58
CA LEU A 79 -1.30 -11.67 24.62
C LEU A 79 -0.57 -10.51 25.29
N ARG A 80 -1.15 -9.96 26.37
CA ARG A 80 -0.50 -8.88 27.14
C ARG A 80 0.81 -9.32 27.80
N ARG A 81 0.93 -10.59 28.20
CA ARG A 81 2.13 -11.18 28.81
C ARG A 81 3.20 -11.56 27.78
N LEU A 82 2.83 -11.75 26.51
CA LEU A 82 3.81 -12.06 25.47
C LEU A 82 4.88 -10.96 25.37
N PRO A 83 6.14 -11.34 25.13
CA PRO A 83 7.19 -10.36 24.87
C PRO A 83 6.80 -9.53 23.65
N GLY A 84 7.06 -8.23 23.74
CA GLY A 84 7.04 -7.38 22.54
C GLY A 84 8.24 -7.67 21.65
N PRO A 85 8.29 -7.03 20.47
CA PRO A 85 9.46 -7.06 19.60
C PRO A 85 10.75 -6.62 20.34
N GLN A 86 11.89 -7.26 20.05
CA GLN A 86 13.19 -6.98 20.72
C GLN A 86 14.15 -6.19 19.81
N HIS A 87 13.96 -4.87 19.68
CA HIS A 87 14.73 -4.06 18.71
C HIS A 87 15.15 -2.68 19.22
N SER A 88 16.05 -2.05 18.45
CA SER A 88 16.41 -0.64 18.61
C SER A 88 15.25 0.28 18.20
N ALA A 89 15.20 1.47 18.80
CA ALA A 89 14.21 2.49 18.48
C ALA A 89 14.22 2.91 16.99
N ASP A 90 15.36 2.77 16.31
CA ASP A 90 15.54 3.15 14.91
C ASP A 90 15.22 2.02 13.91
N SER A 91 14.85 0.82 14.39
CA SER A 91 14.40 -0.28 13.54
C SER A 91 12.98 -0.05 13.02
N LEU A 92 12.57 -0.76 11.96
CA LEU A 92 11.20 -0.70 11.43
C LEU A 92 10.16 -0.91 12.54
N SER A 93 10.25 -2.02 13.27
CA SER A 93 9.34 -2.32 14.36
C SER A 93 9.43 -1.32 15.51
N GLY A 94 10.62 -0.81 15.82
CA GLY A 94 10.80 0.24 16.83
C GLY A 94 10.05 1.53 16.48
N ILE A 95 10.06 1.93 15.22
CA ILE A 95 9.32 3.10 14.72
C ILE A 95 7.81 2.81 14.71
N MET A 96 7.40 1.61 14.28
CA MET A 96 5.99 1.17 14.31
C MET A 96 5.41 1.19 15.73
N MET A 97 6.18 0.73 16.73
CA MET A 97 5.80 0.83 18.14
C MET A 97 5.66 2.27 18.61
N GLN A 98 6.61 3.15 18.31
CA GLN A 98 6.52 4.57 18.68
C GLN A 98 5.28 5.23 18.06
N ASN A 99 4.97 4.91 16.81
CA ASN A 99 3.76 5.39 16.13
C ASN A 99 2.48 4.90 16.85
N ASN A 100 2.47 3.63 17.28
CA ASN A 100 1.38 3.07 18.07
C ASN A 100 1.26 3.69 19.47
N GLU A 101 2.37 4.02 20.13
CA GLU A 101 2.36 4.71 21.42
C GLU A 101 1.74 6.10 21.31
N GLU A 102 2.08 6.84 20.25
CA GLU A 102 1.51 8.16 20.00
C GLU A 102 0.01 8.08 19.65
N LEU A 103 -0.43 7.04 18.92
CA LEU A 103 -1.86 6.74 18.77
C LEU A 103 -2.56 6.61 20.14
N ILE A 104 -1.97 5.86 21.08
CA ILE A 104 -2.58 5.69 22.41
C ILE A 104 -2.63 7.00 23.20
N ARG A 105 -1.62 7.87 23.09
CA ARG A 105 -1.65 9.21 23.72
C ARG A 105 -2.81 10.03 23.17
N ARG A 106 -3.01 10.04 21.85
CA ARG A 106 -4.12 10.75 21.20
C ARG A 106 -5.48 10.21 21.61
N LEU A 107 -5.63 8.89 21.70
CA LEU A 107 -6.85 8.26 22.22
C LEU A 107 -7.13 8.65 23.69
N ALA A 108 -6.10 8.71 24.52
CA ALA A 108 -6.23 9.14 25.91
C ALA A 108 -6.65 10.60 26.04
N ASP A 109 -6.13 11.48 25.19
CA ASP A 109 -6.56 12.88 25.13
C ASP A 109 -7.99 13.02 24.62
N PHE A 110 -8.35 12.29 23.56
CA PHE A 110 -9.71 12.33 23.04
C PHE A 110 -10.73 11.77 24.04
N LYS A 111 -10.35 10.77 24.85
CA LYS A 111 -11.19 10.26 25.95
C LYS A 111 -11.58 11.35 26.95
N LYS A 112 -10.74 12.37 27.17
CA LYS A 112 -11.09 13.52 28.05
C LYS A 112 -12.23 14.34 27.45
N VAL A 113 -12.19 14.60 26.15
CA VAL A 113 -13.23 15.33 25.40
C VAL A 113 -14.54 14.54 25.40
N ILE A 114 -14.48 13.24 25.11
CA ILE A 114 -15.65 12.34 25.15
C ILE A 114 -16.30 12.36 26.54
N ARG A 115 -15.48 12.34 27.61
CA ARG A 115 -15.98 12.43 28.98
C ARG A 115 -16.69 13.76 29.25
N GLN A 116 -16.16 14.87 28.74
CA GLN A 116 -16.79 16.18 28.88
C GLN A 116 -18.14 16.23 28.15
N LEU A 117 -18.19 15.79 26.89
CA LEU A 117 -19.44 15.68 26.11
C LEU A 117 -20.52 14.88 26.83
N ASN A 118 -20.14 13.78 27.50
CA ASN A 118 -21.08 12.89 28.18
C ASN A 118 -21.54 13.35 29.57
N HIS A 119 -20.71 14.07 30.32
CA HIS A 119 -21.01 14.41 31.73
C HIS A 119 -21.21 15.89 32.00
N LEU A 120 -20.64 16.77 31.18
CA LEU A 120 -20.73 18.23 31.35
C LEU A 120 -21.72 18.88 30.36
N GLY A 121 -22.22 18.11 29.39
CA GLY A 121 -23.10 18.58 28.33
C GLY A 121 -22.36 18.83 27.01
N THR A 122 -23.13 19.13 25.97
CA THR A 122 -22.62 19.39 24.63
C THR A 122 -22.49 20.90 24.40
N THR A 123 -21.35 21.34 23.87
CA THR A 123 -21.15 22.72 23.41
C THR A 123 -20.50 22.73 22.03
N PRO A 124 -20.65 23.80 21.23
CA PRO A 124 -19.98 23.91 19.94
C PRO A 124 -18.46 23.73 20.03
N GLU A 125 -17.82 24.24 21.08
CA GLU A 125 -16.37 24.14 21.29
C GLU A 125 -15.91 22.71 21.56
N LEU A 126 -16.71 21.93 22.31
CA LEU A 126 -16.44 20.51 22.53
C LEU A 126 -16.60 19.69 21.25
N TRP A 127 -17.59 20.02 20.41
CA TRP A 127 -17.75 19.39 19.11
C TRP A 127 -16.63 19.76 18.13
N ASP A 128 -16.16 21.01 18.14
CA ASP A 128 -15.00 21.44 17.36
C ASP A 128 -13.72 20.71 17.79
N GLU A 129 -13.53 20.51 19.10
CA GLU A 129 -12.44 19.71 19.60
C GLU A 129 -12.58 18.23 19.17
N ALA A 130 -13.78 17.65 19.24
CA ALA A 130 -14.01 16.29 18.74
C ALA A 130 -13.70 16.15 17.23
N ARG A 131 -14.10 17.14 16.40
CA ARG A 131 -13.74 17.21 14.98
C ARG A 131 -12.23 17.23 14.77
N ARG A 132 -11.50 18.06 15.53
CA ARG A 132 -10.02 18.10 15.47
C ARG A 132 -9.42 16.74 15.81
N ARG A 133 -9.88 16.09 16.89
CA ARG A 133 -9.38 14.79 17.33
C ARG A 133 -9.65 13.68 16.33
N VAL A 134 -10.84 13.63 15.72
CA VAL A 134 -11.13 12.64 14.66
C VAL A 134 -10.22 12.88 13.45
N LYS A 135 -10.03 14.14 13.03
CA LYS A 135 -9.11 14.47 11.93
C LYS A 135 -7.67 14.08 12.23
N GLU A 136 -7.21 14.27 13.47
CA GLU A 136 -5.88 13.80 13.90
C GLU A 136 -5.77 12.27 13.89
N LEU A 137 -6.82 11.54 14.27
CA LEU A 137 -6.82 10.08 14.21
C LEU A 137 -6.90 9.55 12.78
N ALA A 138 -7.59 10.26 11.87
CA ALA A 138 -7.72 9.88 10.48
C ALA A 138 -6.36 9.83 9.75
N THR A 139 -5.35 10.60 10.18
CA THR A 139 -4.01 10.51 9.60
C THR A 139 -3.36 9.13 9.84
N TYR A 140 -3.84 8.35 10.80
CA TYR A 140 -3.37 6.99 11.06
C TYR A 140 -3.63 6.03 9.89
N GLU A 141 -4.51 6.38 8.94
CA GLU A 141 -4.71 5.59 7.70
C GLU A 141 -3.44 5.49 6.84
N ALA A 142 -2.54 6.47 6.91
CA ALA A 142 -1.24 6.41 6.22
C ALA A 142 -0.40 5.21 6.71
N TYR A 143 -0.49 4.89 8.00
CA TYR A 143 0.19 3.74 8.58
C TYR A 143 -0.37 2.40 8.07
N TYR A 144 -1.68 2.31 7.80
CA TYR A 144 -2.25 1.13 7.16
C TYR A 144 -1.80 1.00 5.70
N THR A 145 -1.74 2.13 4.98
CA THR A 145 -1.25 2.17 3.60
C THR A 145 0.20 1.66 3.51
N LEU A 146 1.06 2.07 4.45
CA LEU A 146 2.41 1.55 4.60
C LEU A 146 2.39 0.03 4.81
N LYS A 147 1.62 -0.45 5.79
CA LYS A 147 1.56 -1.87 6.11
C LYS A 147 1.09 -2.68 4.90
N GLU A 148 0.04 -2.22 4.22
CA GLU A 148 -0.59 -2.92 3.09
C GLU A 148 0.30 -2.96 1.85
N ASN A 149 1.03 -1.89 1.55
CA ASN A 149 1.80 -1.79 0.31
C ASN A 149 3.29 -2.11 0.47
N VAL A 150 3.84 -2.04 1.68
CA VAL A 150 5.27 -2.24 1.94
C VAL A 150 5.51 -3.47 2.81
N LEU A 151 4.84 -3.54 3.97
CA LEU A 151 5.11 -4.61 4.94
C LEU A 151 4.52 -5.97 4.51
N PHE A 152 3.24 -5.97 4.13
CA PHE A 152 2.47 -7.17 3.82
C PHE A 152 3.06 -7.95 2.64
N PRO A 153 3.49 -7.34 1.52
CA PRO A 153 4.17 -8.06 0.45
C PRO A 153 5.43 -8.77 0.92
N SER A 154 6.20 -8.18 1.84
CA SER A 154 7.38 -8.84 2.39
C SER A 154 7.00 -10.00 3.32
N VAL A 155 5.93 -9.88 4.09
CA VAL A 155 5.42 -10.97 4.92
C VAL A 155 4.96 -12.14 4.04
N GLU A 156 4.17 -11.86 3.00
CA GLU A 156 3.68 -12.86 2.04
C GLU A 156 4.82 -13.59 1.31
N ALA A 157 5.93 -12.89 1.04
CA ALA A 157 7.10 -13.49 0.42
C ALA A 157 7.89 -14.44 1.35
N HIS A 158 7.77 -14.30 2.67
CA HIS A 158 8.58 -15.04 3.65
C HIS A 158 7.79 -16.06 4.47
N TRP A 159 6.49 -15.85 4.69
CA TRP A 159 5.67 -16.73 5.51
C TRP A 159 4.87 -17.69 4.65
N PRO A 160 4.93 -19.02 4.86
CA PRO A 160 4.04 -19.96 4.18
C PRO A 160 2.59 -19.84 4.67
N ASP A 161 2.40 -19.34 5.90
CA ASP A 161 1.14 -19.17 6.64
C ASP A 161 0.69 -17.70 6.69
N PHE A 162 0.91 -16.96 5.60
CA PHE A 162 0.67 -15.52 5.50
C PHE A 162 -0.81 -15.10 5.51
N ARG A 163 -1.80 -16.01 5.43
CA ARG A 163 -3.21 -15.62 5.19
C ARG A 163 -3.83 -14.81 6.33
N CYS A 164 -3.17 -14.74 7.50
CA CYS A 164 -3.53 -13.79 8.55
C CYS A 164 -3.51 -12.33 8.09
N ILE A 165 -2.74 -12.00 7.04
CA ILE A 165 -2.63 -10.65 6.47
C ILE A 165 -3.96 -10.17 5.88
N GLN A 166 -4.71 -11.05 5.20
CA GLN A 166 -6.05 -10.72 4.71
C GLN A 166 -7.01 -10.38 5.85
N MET A 167 -6.89 -11.08 6.99
CA MET A 167 -7.65 -10.77 8.20
C MET A 167 -7.26 -9.39 8.76
N MET A 168 -5.97 -9.09 8.83
CA MET A 168 -5.46 -7.77 9.28
C MET A 168 -5.97 -6.64 8.41
N TRP A 169 -5.94 -6.80 7.08
CA TRP A 169 -6.50 -5.82 6.15
C TRP A 169 -7.99 -5.56 6.42
N SER A 170 -8.78 -6.62 6.63
CA SER A 170 -10.21 -6.49 6.92
C SER A 170 -10.52 -5.72 8.22
N PHE A 171 -9.59 -5.70 9.18
CA PHE A 171 -9.69 -4.86 10.38
C PHE A 171 -9.29 -3.41 10.10
N HIS A 172 -8.31 -3.17 9.23
CA HIS A 172 -7.98 -1.81 8.78
C HIS A 172 -9.18 -1.17 8.06
N ASP A 173 -9.87 -1.92 7.20
CA ASP A 173 -11.06 -1.43 6.50
C ASP A 173 -12.22 -1.09 7.44
N GLU A 174 -12.37 -1.85 8.53
CA GLU A 174 -13.36 -1.55 9.57
C GLU A 174 -13.03 -0.23 10.29
N ILE A 175 -11.76 0.02 10.58
CA ILE A 175 -11.30 1.27 11.19
C ILE A 175 -11.52 2.47 10.25
N ARG A 176 -11.22 2.31 8.95
CA ARG A 176 -11.53 3.32 7.92
C ARG A 176 -13.03 3.60 7.84
N ALA A 177 -13.87 2.56 7.92
CA ALA A 177 -15.32 2.73 7.92
C ALA A 177 -15.82 3.44 9.20
N ASP A 178 -15.27 3.12 10.36
CA ASP A 178 -15.56 3.80 11.63
C ASP A 178 -15.18 5.30 11.56
N LEU A 179 -14.00 5.62 11.03
CA LEU A 179 -13.53 6.99 10.82
C LEU A 179 -14.48 7.77 9.88
N LYS A 180 -14.79 7.20 8.71
CA LYS A 180 -15.70 7.82 7.74
C LYS A 180 -17.10 8.07 8.34
N THR A 181 -17.59 7.13 9.15
CA THR A 181 -18.88 7.28 9.84
C THR A 181 -18.84 8.42 10.85
N LEU A 182 -17.77 8.52 11.64
CA LEU A 182 -17.57 9.62 12.59
C LEU A 182 -17.43 10.96 11.88
N GLU A 183 -16.64 11.04 10.81
CA GLU A 183 -16.47 12.27 10.02
C GLU A 183 -17.79 12.76 9.44
N ALA A 184 -18.64 11.86 8.96
CA ALA A 184 -19.97 12.18 8.47
C ALA A 184 -20.88 12.71 9.59
N LEU A 185 -20.92 12.02 10.75
CA LEU A 185 -21.68 12.46 11.92
C LEU A 185 -21.25 13.85 12.40
N LEU A 186 -19.95 14.12 12.37
CA LEU A 186 -19.36 15.36 12.85
C LEU A 186 -19.48 16.53 11.85
N GLN A 187 -20.01 16.33 10.63
CA GLN A 187 -20.35 17.44 9.73
C GLN A 187 -21.51 18.28 10.28
N GLU A 188 -22.42 17.66 11.03
CA GLU A 188 -23.54 18.36 11.66
C GLU A 188 -23.03 19.32 12.74
N PRO A 189 -23.58 20.54 12.86
CA PRO A 189 -23.16 21.50 13.90
C PRO A 189 -23.30 20.95 15.32
N SER A 190 -24.37 20.19 15.57
CA SER A 190 -24.65 19.50 16.83
C SER A 190 -25.04 18.04 16.56
N PRO A 191 -24.05 17.13 16.47
CA PRO A 191 -24.26 15.70 16.22
C PRO A 191 -25.08 15.02 17.33
N ASP A 192 -25.74 13.91 16.98
CA ASP A 192 -26.39 13.06 17.98
C ASP A 192 -25.34 12.38 18.88
N LEU A 193 -25.42 12.64 20.19
CA LEU A 193 -24.45 12.13 21.17
C LEU A 193 -24.49 10.60 21.27
N GLY A 194 -25.66 9.98 21.13
CA GLY A 194 -25.81 8.52 21.19
C GLY A 194 -25.10 7.82 20.01
N ALA A 195 -25.36 8.29 18.80
CA ALA A 195 -24.73 7.83 17.57
C ALA A 195 -23.22 8.07 17.60
N PHE A 196 -22.78 9.25 18.05
CA PHE A 196 -21.37 9.56 18.26
C PHE A 196 -20.72 8.57 19.23
N ASN A 197 -21.31 8.35 20.41
CA ASN A 197 -20.78 7.43 21.43
C ASN A 197 -20.66 5.98 20.92
N LYS A 198 -21.65 5.51 20.15
CA LYS A 198 -21.61 4.19 19.54
C LYS A 198 -20.46 4.09 18.53
N SER A 199 -20.34 5.07 17.63
CA SER A 199 -19.34 5.06 16.57
C SER A 199 -17.91 5.22 17.14
N ILE A 200 -17.72 6.12 18.10
CA ILE A 200 -16.41 6.34 18.72
C ILE A 200 -15.99 5.17 19.61
N GLY A 201 -16.94 4.48 20.24
CA GLY A 201 -16.67 3.25 20.98
C GLY A 201 -16.12 2.13 20.09
N SER A 202 -16.72 1.96 18.89
CA SER A 202 -16.22 1.01 17.86
C SER A 202 -14.80 1.36 17.44
N LEU A 203 -14.57 2.63 17.07
CA LEU A 203 -13.25 3.10 16.64
C LEU A 203 -12.18 2.84 17.70
N PHE A 204 -12.45 3.22 18.97
CA PHE A 204 -11.51 3.00 20.06
C PHE A 204 -11.21 1.52 20.25
N PHE A 205 -12.23 0.67 20.28
CA PHE A 205 -12.06 -0.77 20.42
C PHE A 205 -11.16 -1.34 19.31
N ASN A 206 -11.42 -0.96 18.05
CA ASN A 206 -10.65 -1.45 16.91
C ASN A 206 -9.20 -0.92 16.91
N LEU A 207 -8.97 0.35 17.26
CA LEU A 207 -7.63 0.94 17.36
C LEU A 207 -6.78 0.32 18.49
N TYR A 208 -7.36 0.05 19.66
CA TYR A 208 -6.64 -0.65 20.74
C TYR A 208 -6.28 -2.09 20.34
N ASN A 209 -7.21 -2.78 19.66
CA ASN A 209 -6.99 -4.16 19.24
C ASN A 209 -5.97 -4.29 18.10
N ILE A 210 -5.96 -3.36 17.13
CA ILE A 210 -4.96 -3.42 16.05
C ILE A 210 -3.55 -3.17 16.59
N LYS A 211 -3.37 -2.25 17.55
CA LYS A 211 -2.11 -2.07 18.26
C LYS A 211 -1.66 -3.35 18.96
N LEU A 212 -2.57 -3.99 19.72
CA LEU A 212 -2.25 -5.23 20.44
C LEU A 212 -1.79 -6.32 19.47
N ARG A 213 -2.47 -6.47 18.34
CA ARG A 213 -2.13 -7.48 17.31
C ARG A 213 -0.80 -7.18 16.64
N ASP A 214 -0.55 -5.92 16.31
CA ASP A 214 0.73 -5.50 15.76
C ASP A 214 1.86 -5.83 16.72
N GLU A 215 1.77 -5.41 17.98
CA GLU A 215 2.89 -5.50 18.92
C GLU A 215 3.08 -6.88 19.56
N LYS A 216 2.04 -7.70 19.63
CA LYS A 216 2.07 -9.00 20.34
C LYS A 216 2.03 -10.20 19.42
N ILE A 217 1.68 -10.02 18.16
CA ILE A 217 1.50 -11.12 17.20
C ILE A 217 2.35 -10.87 15.95
N LEU A 218 2.01 -9.84 15.18
CA LEU A 218 2.64 -9.58 13.87
C LEU A 218 4.13 -9.23 14.04
N LEU A 219 4.40 -8.23 14.87
CA LEU A 219 5.70 -7.68 15.29
C LEU A 219 6.74 -8.76 15.58
N PRO A 220 6.53 -9.48 16.71
CA PRO A 220 7.48 -10.48 17.18
C PRO A 220 7.69 -11.62 16.20
N TYR A 221 6.63 -12.08 15.51
CA TYR A 221 6.77 -13.18 14.56
C TYR A 221 7.54 -12.75 13.31
N MET A 222 7.32 -11.53 12.83
CA MET A 222 8.05 -10.95 11.71
C MET A 222 9.54 -10.89 11.97
N GLU A 223 9.95 -10.43 13.14
CA GLU A 223 11.36 -10.32 13.50
C GLU A 223 12.03 -11.67 13.71
N ALA A 224 11.27 -12.65 14.20
CA ALA A 224 11.76 -14.00 14.39
C ALA A 224 11.97 -14.77 13.08
N THR A 225 11.32 -14.34 11.98
CA THR A 225 11.23 -15.14 10.74
C THR A 225 11.74 -14.41 9.49
N ILE A 226 11.70 -13.08 9.45
CA ILE A 226 12.17 -12.28 8.32
C ILE A 226 13.60 -11.80 8.62
N PRO A 227 14.55 -12.02 7.69
CA PRO A 227 15.93 -11.56 7.87
C PRO A 227 16.05 -10.06 8.12
N THR A 228 16.90 -9.66 9.07
CA THR A 228 17.08 -8.24 9.45
C THR A 228 17.46 -7.33 8.28
N ASN A 229 18.30 -7.81 7.36
CA ASN A 229 18.68 -7.05 6.17
C ASN A 229 17.50 -6.78 5.21
N THR A 230 16.47 -7.63 5.23
CA THR A 230 15.22 -7.41 4.50
C THR A 230 14.40 -6.32 5.20
N LEU A 231 14.25 -6.41 6.52
CA LEU A 231 13.54 -5.40 7.31
C LEU A 231 14.20 -4.01 7.22
N ASP A 232 15.53 -3.95 7.20
CA ASP A 232 16.30 -2.71 7.01
C ASP A 232 16.06 -2.09 5.62
N LYS A 233 15.91 -2.92 4.58
CA LYS A 233 15.56 -2.46 3.23
C LYS A 233 14.14 -1.93 3.18
N LEU A 234 13.17 -2.63 3.78
CA LEU A 234 11.80 -2.15 3.87
C LEU A 234 11.74 -0.77 4.53
N LEU A 235 12.49 -0.57 5.63
CA LEU A 235 12.57 0.74 6.28
C LEU A 235 13.18 1.81 5.36
N ALA A 236 14.15 1.47 4.51
CA ALA A 236 14.72 2.39 3.54
C ALA A 236 13.77 2.73 2.38
N ASP A 237 12.90 1.79 2.02
CA ASP A 237 11.86 1.96 1.00
C ASP A 237 10.63 2.72 1.53
N CYS A 238 10.49 2.87 2.86
CA CYS A 238 9.46 3.72 3.46
C CYS A 238 9.72 5.19 3.11
N HIS A 239 8.77 5.87 2.47
CA HIS A 239 8.88 7.29 2.12
C HIS A 239 8.15 8.19 3.14
N ASP A 240 8.64 9.42 3.36
CA ASP A 240 8.07 10.37 4.33
C ASP A 240 6.77 11.02 3.77
N PRO A 241 5.65 11.09 4.50
CA PRO A 241 5.42 10.62 5.87
C PRO A 241 4.45 9.42 5.92
N GLU A 242 4.93 8.23 5.59
CA GLU A 242 4.16 6.99 5.80
C GLU A 242 3.95 6.65 7.30
N PHE A 243 4.73 7.26 8.19
CA PHE A 243 4.51 7.25 9.64
C PHE A 243 3.86 8.57 10.08
N PRO A 244 2.54 8.57 10.37
CA PRO A 244 1.78 9.81 10.56
C PRO A 244 2.14 10.55 11.85
N PHE A 245 2.69 9.86 12.85
CA PHE A 245 2.93 10.42 14.18
C PHE A 245 4.40 10.47 14.60
N VAL A 246 5.29 9.80 13.86
CA VAL A 246 6.72 9.71 14.18
C VAL A 246 7.51 9.98 12.92
N LYS A 247 8.59 10.75 13.03
CA LYS A 247 9.53 10.92 11.92
C LYS A 247 10.43 9.70 11.85
N ALA A 248 10.38 8.96 10.76
CA ALA A 248 11.37 7.94 10.50
C ALA A 248 12.78 8.57 10.49
N PRO A 249 13.81 7.90 11.02
CA PRO A 249 15.18 8.36 10.90
C PRO A 249 15.52 8.51 9.41
N LYS A 250 16.13 9.63 9.02
CA LYS A 250 16.58 9.84 7.64
C LYS A 250 17.65 8.80 7.30
N ASN A 251 17.26 7.71 6.67
CA ASN A 251 18.21 6.73 6.19
C ASN A 251 18.91 7.28 4.94
N THR A 252 20.16 7.72 5.11
CA THR A 252 21.05 8.22 4.04
C THR A 252 21.63 7.12 3.15
N ARG A 253 21.03 5.91 3.15
CA ARG A 253 21.53 4.75 2.40
C ARG A 253 20.60 4.39 1.23
N THR A 254 20.29 5.35 0.37
CA THR A 254 19.81 5.04 -0.97
C THR A 254 21.00 4.69 -1.85
N ASN A 255 21.60 3.52 -1.61
CA ASN A 255 22.46 2.95 -2.65
C ASN A 255 21.50 2.37 -3.69
N LYS A 256 21.11 3.20 -4.67
CA LYS A 256 20.54 2.74 -5.94
C LYS A 256 21.61 1.92 -6.66
N GLN A 257 21.91 0.74 -6.14
CA GLN A 257 22.76 -0.21 -6.83
C GLN A 257 21.92 -0.72 -8.00
N HIS A 258 22.18 -0.16 -9.18
CA HIS A 258 21.92 -0.84 -10.44
C HIS A 258 22.80 -2.09 -10.45
N SER A 259 22.35 -3.17 -9.80
CA SER A 259 22.96 -4.47 -9.93
C SER A 259 22.62 -5.03 -11.30
N PHE A 260 23.66 -5.40 -12.06
CA PHE A 260 23.57 -6.19 -13.28
C PHE A 260 23.23 -7.66 -12.92
N PRO A 261 22.71 -8.44 -13.88
CA PRO A 261 21.41 -9.09 -13.75
C PRO A 261 21.43 -10.42 -12.98
N VAL A 262 20.28 -10.69 -12.33
CA VAL A 262 19.76 -12.05 -12.18
C VAL A 262 19.44 -12.54 -13.61
N GLU A 263 20.08 -13.63 -14.03
CA GLU A 263 19.94 -14.32 -15.33
C GLU A 263 18.93 -13.71 -16.32
N GLY A 264 19.41 -12.94 -17.31
CA GLY A 264 18.61 -12.49 -18.45
C GLY A 264 17.61 -11.36 -18.21
N LYS A 265 17.49 -10.81 -16.98
CA LYS A 265 16.55 -9.71 -16.67
C LYS A 265 17.24 -8.36 -16.46
N ILE A 266 16.72 -7.31 -17.06
CA ILE A 266 17.15 -5.92 -16.91
C ILE A 266 16.52 -5.33 -15.64
N ASN A 267 17.34 -4.78 -14.75
CA ASN A 267 16.90 -4.05 -13.56
C ASN A 267 16.54 -2.60 -13.93
N LEU A 268 15.26 -2.23 -13.79
CA LEU A 268 14.73 -0.91 -14.10
C LEU A 268 14.62 0.00 -12.86
N GLY A 269 15.09 -0.45 -11.70
CA GLY A 269 14.98 0.25 -10.41
C GLY A 269 13.64 0.03 -9.70
N THR A 270 12.54 -0.11 -10.46
CA THR A 270 11.18 -0.41 -9.95
C THR A 270 10.71 -1.82 -10.28
N GLY A 271 11.59 -2.66 -10.84
CA GLY A 271 11.28 -4.04 -11.23
C GLY A 271 12.35 -4.63 -12.12
N TYR A 272 12.17 -5.91 -12.47
CA TYR A 272 13.07 -6.66 -13.34
C TYR A 272 12.28 -7.19 -14.54
N LEU A 273 12.68 -6.81 -15.75
CA LEU A 273 12.05 -7.26 -16.99
C LEU A 273 13.07 -7.92 -17.91
N ASP A 274 12.70 -9.00 -18.58
CA ASP A 274 13.48 -9.44 -19.73
C ASP A 274 13.22 -8.56 -20.96
N VAL A 275 14.04 -8.72 -22.01
CA VAL A 275 13.94 -7.92 -23.25
C VAL A 275 12.61 -8.15 -23.97
N SER A 276 12.05 -9.36 -23.93
CA SER A 276 10.79 -9.69 -24.58
C SER A 276 9.61 -8.98 -23.91
N GLN A 277 9.62 -8.90 -22.58
CA GLN A 277 8.62 -8.17 -21.80
C GLN A 277 8.68 -6.67 -22.08
N LEU A 278 9.87 -6.08 -22.20
CA LEU A 278 10.05 -4.68 -22.58
C LEU A 278 9.46 -4.37 -23.97
N ILE A 279 9.70 -5.24 -24.95
CA ILE A 279 9.13 -5.10 -26.30
C ILE A 279 7.60 -5.14 -26.23
N LEU A 280 7.03 -6.13 -25.54
CA LEU A 280 5.59 -6.27 -25.39
C LEU A 280 4.93 -5.05 -24.73
N LEU A 281 5.53 -4.50 -23.68
CA LEU A 281 5.02 -3.29 -23.04
C LEU A 281 4.92 -2.13 -24.04
N PHE A 282 6.01 -1.82 -24.75
CA PHE A 282 6.00 -0.72 -25.72
C PHE A 282 5.11 -0.95 -26.94
N GLU A 283 4.82 -2.21 -27.30
CA GLU A 283 3.88 -2.55 -28.37
C GLU A 283 2.40 -2.42 -27.96
N HIS A 284 2.09 -2.45 -26.66
CA HIS A 284 0.72 -2.41 -26.14
C HIS A 284 0.34 -1.09 -25.46
N LEU A 285 1.28 -0.16 -25.28
CA LEU A 285 0.94 1.19 -24.83
C LEU A 285 -0.02 1.85 -25.83
N PRO A 286 -1.05 2.59 -25.37
CA PRO A 286 -2.02 3.27 -26.25
C PRO A 286 -1.44 4.57 -26.85
N VAL A 287 -0.14 4.57 -27.15
CA VAL A 287 0.61 5.68 -27.73
C VAL A 287 1.71 5.16 -28.66
N ASP A 288 1.99 5.93 -29.71
CA ASP A 288 3.16 5.71 -30.56
C ASP A 288 4.37 6.44 -29.98
N ILE A 289 5.49 5.73 -29.86
CA ILE A 289 6.74 6.28 -29.33
C ILE A 289 7.80 6.34 -30.43
N THR A 290 8.61 7.39 -30.43
CA THR A 290 9.86 7.47 -31.18
C THR A 290 10.92 8.16 -30.32
N PHE A 291 12.07 7.52 -30.17
CA PHE A 291 13.17 8.04 -29.37
C PHE A 291 14.33 8.45 -30.28
N VAL A 292 14.82 9.66 -30.04
CA VAL A 292 15.97 10.27 -30.67
C VAL A 292 17.01 10.54 -29.58
N ASP A 293 18.25 10.08 -29.75
CA ASP A 293 19.31 10.25 -28.75
C ASP A 293 19.88 11.67 -28.69
N ALA A 294 20.85 11.88 -27.81
CA ALA A 294 21.57 13.13 -27.65
C ALA A 294 22.43 13.53 -28.88
N GLN A 295 22.60 12.63 -29.85
CA GLN A 295 23.29 12.86 -31.12
C GLN A 295 22.29 13.10 -32.28
N ASP A 296 21.02 13.34 -31.94
CA ASP A 296 19.94 13.62 -32.86
C ASP A 296 19.67 12.47 -33.85
N LYS A 297 20.02 11.22 -33.45
CA LYS A 297 19.77 10.01 -34.23
C LYS A 297 18.56 9.27 -33.72
N VAL A 298 17.74 8.77 -34.63
CA VAL A 298 16.57 7.94 -34.27
C VAL A 298 17.05 6.58 -33.79
N CYS A 299 16.85 6.25 -32.53
CA CYS A 299 17.32 4.99 -31.94
C CYS A 299 16.23 3.93 -31.86
N TYR A 300 14.97 4.35 -31.72
CA TYR A 300 13.85 3.45 -31.47
C TYR A 300 12.53 4.03 -31.92
N TYR A 301 11.60 3.17 -32.32
CA TYR A 301 10.18 3.49 -32.45
C TYR A 301 9.33 2.27 -32.07
N SER A 302 8.19 2.48 -31.41
CA SER A 302 7.22 1.41 -31.15
C SER A 302 6.45 1.05 -32.42
N SER A 303 6.05 -0.20 -32.61
CA SER A 303 5.35 -0.61 -33.83
C SER A 303 4.01 -1.31 -33.55
N PRO A 304 3.08 -0.67 -32.80
CA PRO A 304 1.76 -1.25 -32.58
C PRO A 304 1.02 -1.45 -33.91
N PRO A 305 0.08 -2.42 -34.00
CA PRO A 305 -0.67 -2.71 -35.24
C PRO A 305 -1.32 -1.47 -35.89
N HIS A 306 -1.70 -0.48 -35.08
CA HIS A 306 -2.42 0.73 -35.50
C HIS A 306 -1.63 2.03 -35.33
N ARG A 307 -0.31 2.00 -35.55
CA ARG A 307 0.53 3.21 -35.50
C ARG A 307 -0.01 4.35 -36.39
N ILE A 308 -0.14 5.55 -35.83
CA ILE A 308 -0.72 6.75 -36.46
C ILE A 308 0.19 7.28 -37.58
N PHE A 309 1.51 7.26 -37.34
CA PHE A 309 2.53 7.69 -38.29
C PHE A 309 3.46 6.52 -38.62
N PRO A 310 3.33 5.90 -39.81
CA PRO A 310 4.12 4.72 -40.16
C PRO A 310 5.62 5.03 -40.18
N ARG A 311 6.42 4.06 -39.73
CA ARG A 311 7.88 4.10 -39.73
C ARG A 311 8.42 2.85 -40.41
N SER A 312 9.59 2.99 -41.03
CA SER A 312 10.35 1.87 -41.60
C SER A 312 11.59 1.62 -40.76
N LYS A 313 12.07 0.38 -40.69
CA LYS A 313 13.32 0.02 -40.01
C LYS A 313 14.52 0.84 -40.50
N ALA A 314 14.48 1.32 -41.75
CA ALA A 314 15.53 2.17 -42.34
C ALA A 314 15.68 3.56 -41.65
N VAL A 315 14.75 3.95 -40.78
CA VAL A 315 14.86 5.21 -40.02
C VAL A 315 15.85 5.11 -38.86
N ILE A 316 16.14 3.90 -38.37
CA ILE A 316 17.04 3.71 -37.23
C ILE A 316 18.47 4.17 -37.61
N GLY A 317 19.08 4.99 -36.76
CA GLY A 317 20.38 5.64 -36.98
C GLY A 317 20.34 6.87 -37.89
N ARG A 318 19.19 7.19 -38.50
CA ARG A 318 19.05 8.38 -39.33
C ARG A 318 18.96 9.63 -38.47
N ASP A 319 19.52 10.71 -38.98
CA ASP A 319 19.40 12.04 -38.39
C ASP A 319 17.95 12.53 -38.41
N VAL A 320 17.45 13.01 -37.27
CA VAL A 320 16.05 13.46 -37.11
C VAL A 320 15.70 14.60 -38.06
N HIS A 321 16.67 15.46 -38.40
CA HIS A 321 16.47 16.59 -39.31
C HIS A 321 16.22 16.13 -40.75
N LEU A 322 16.75 14.96 -41.12
CA LEU A 322 16.53 14.36 -42.44
C LEU A 322 15.22 13.56 -42.52
N CYS A 323 14.51 13.37 -41.40
CA CYS A 323 13.29 12.56 -41.33
C CYS A 323 12.01 13.38 -41.57
N HIS A 324 12.12 14.69 -41.77
CA HIS A 324 11.00 15.62 -41.90
C HIS A 324 11.04 16.36 -43.24
N PRO A 325 9.88 16.76 -43.80
CA PRO A 325 9.83 17.62 -44.98
C PRO A 325 10.57 18.95 -44.77
N PRO A 326 11.11 19.58 -45.83
CA PRO A 326 11.82 20.86 -45.74
C PRO A 326 11.02 21.97 -45.05
N GLU A 327 9.70 21.96 -45.23
CA GLU A 327 8.80 22.96 -44.63
C GLU A 327 8.73 22.89 -43.10
N SER A 328 9.00 21.74 -42.47
CA SER A 328 8.86 21.55 -41.02
C SER A 328 10.17 21.32 -40.27
N VAL A 329 11.30 21.11 -40.98
CA VAL A 329 12.61 20.85 -40.35
C VAL A 329 13.07 21.97 -39.41
N HIS A 330 12.73 23.22 -39.72
CA HIS A 330 13.06 24.38 -38.89
C HIS A 330 12.36 24.34 -37.51
N VAL A 331 11.17 23.74 -37.44
CA VAL A 331 10.45 23.53 -36.17
C VAL A 331 11.16 22.46 -35.34
N VAL A 332 11.60 21.38 -35.99
CA VAL A 332 12.37 20.29 -35.34
C VAL A 332 13.65 20.84 -34.72
N HIS A 333 14.42 21.63 -35.47
CA HIS A 333 15.63 22.30 -34.94
C HIS A 333 15.32 23.14 -33.69
N ARG A 334 14.29 23.98 -33.75
CA ARG A 334 13.90 24.82 -32.61
C ARG A 334 13.53 24.02 -31.37
N ILE A 335 12.85 22.89 -31.52
CA ILE A 335 12.49 22.01 -30.40
C ILE A 335 13.74 21.37 -29.80
N VAL A 336 14.58 20.75 -30.63
CA VAL A 336 15.81 20.09 -30.20
C VAL A 336 16.74 21.08 -29.49
N ASP A 337 16.94 22.28 -30.05
CA ASP A 337 17.78 23.32 -29.44
C ASP A 337 17.22 23.81 -28.09
N ALA A 338 15.90 24.02 -28.01
CA ALA A 338 15.24 24.43 -26.77
C ALA A 338 15.36 23.35 -25.68
N PHE A 339 15.27 22.08 -26.06
CA PHE A 339 15.42 20.95 -25.15
C PHE A 339 16.88 20.78 -24.72
N ARG A 340 17.82 20.79 -25.66
CA ARG A 340 19.25 20.67 -25.37
C ARG A 340 19.75 21.78 -24.45
N SER A 341 19.30 23.02 -24.68
CA SER A 341 19.66 24.18 -23.84
C SER A 341 18.93 24.30 -22.51
N GLY A 342 17.93 23.45 -22.24
CA GLY A 342 17.14 23.52 -21.00
C GLY A 342 16.10 24.65 -20.97
N LYS A 343 15.84 25.32 -22.10
CA LYS A 343 14.81 26.38 -22.18
C LYS A 343 13.39 25.83 -22.11
N ARG A 344 13.19 24.60 -22.56
CA ARG A 344 11.91 23.89 -22.55
C ARG A 344 12.18 22.41 -22.30
N ASP A 345 11.19 21.73 -21.71
CA ASP A 345 11.22 20.27 -21.57
C ASP A 345 10.06 19.58 -22.31
N VAL A 346 9.06 20.35 -22.77
CA VAL A 346 7.88 19.84 -23.46
C VAL A 346 7.51 20.73 -24.65
N ALA A 347 7.08 20.11 -25.75
CA ALA A 347 6.42 20.75 -26.87
C ALA A 347 5.23 19.89 -27.30
N SER A 348 4.06 20.50 -27.51
CA SER A 348 2.82 19.78 -27.82
C SER A 348 2.14 20.37 -29.04
N PHE A 349 1.60 19.50 -29.88
CA PHE A 349 0.84 19.81 -31.08
C PHE A 349 -0.43 18.95 -31.12
N TRP A 350 -1.46 19.43 -31.78
CA TRP A 350 -2.66 18.66 -32.05
C TRP A 350 -3.14 18.90 -33.46
N ILE A 351 -3.51 17.83 -34.15
CA ILE A 351 -3.99 17.87 -35.52
C ILE A 351 -5.26 17.03 -35.68
N ASP A 352 -6.10 17.42 -36.64
CA ASP A 352 -7.23 16.61 -37.07
C ASP A 352 -6.79 15.78 -38.29
N LYS A 353 -6.86 14.45 -38.20
CA LYS A 353 -6.39 13.52 -39.23
C LYS A 353 -7.40 12.40 -39.45
N LYS A 354 -7.99 12.35 -40.65
CA LYS A 354 -8.98 11.31 -41.05
C LYS A 354 -10.10 11.14 -40.00
N GLY A 355 -10.67 12.25 -39.53
CA GLY A 355 -11.74 12.25 -38.52
C GLY A 355 -11.30 12.00 -37.08
N ARG A 356 -9.99 11.87 -36.81
CA ARG A 356 -9.44 11.64 -35.47
C ARG A 356 -8.68 12.86 -34.96
N LYS A 357 -8.74 13.10 -33.65
CA LYS A 357 -7.92 14.11 -32.97
C LYS A 357 -6.61 13.49 -32.48
N ILE A 358 -5.50 13.89 -33.10
CA ILE A 358 -4.17 13.36 -32.77
C ILE A 358 -3.43 14.38 -31.90
N LEU A 359 -3.01 13.96 -30.72
CA LEU A 359 -2.09 14.69 -29.84
C LEU A 359 -0.66 14.19 -30.09
N ILE A 360 0.28 15.11 -30.35
CA ILE A 360 1.69 14.82 -30.58
C ILE A 360 2.48 15.62 -29.56
N GLN A 361 3.30 14.95 -28.76
CA GLN A 361 4.08 15.57 -27.71
C GLN A 361 5.54 15.16 -27.81
N TYR A 362 6.43 16.10 -27.54
CA TYR A 362 7.86 15.88 -27.45
C TYR A 362 8.31 16.18 -26.03
N PHE A 363 9.11 15.30 -25.44
CA PHE A 363 9.66 15.48 -24.10
C PHE A 363 11.18 15.39 -24.14
N ALA A 364 11.86 16.34 -23.48
CA ALA A 364 13.30 16.29 -23.27
C ALA A 364 13.63 15.20 -22.24
N LEU A 365 14.47 14.25 -22.61
CA LEU A 365 14.96 13.23 -21.68
C LEU A 365 16.25 13.74 -21.02
N ARG A 366 16.32 13.63 -19.69
CA ARG A 366 17.49 14.03 -18.91
C ARG A 366 17.81 12.97 -17.86
N ASN A 367 19.09 12.79 -17.57
CA ASN A 367 19.52 11.89 -16.49
C ASN A 367 19.40 12.57 -15.11
N GLU A 368 19.78 11.86 -14.03
CA GLU A 368 19.72 12.37 -12.65
C GLU A 368 20.53 13.67 -12.44
N LYS A 369 21.55 13.92 -13.27
CA LYS A 369 22.37 15.14 -13.27
C LYS A 369 21.78 16.28 -14.11
N LYS A 370 20.56 16.12 -14.64
CA LYS A 370 19.87 17.02 -15.57
C LYS A 370 20.55 17.18 -16.94
N GLU A 371 21.44 16.26 -17.30
CA GLU A 371 22.11 16.28 -18.60
C GLU A 371 21.18 15.74 -19.69
N TYR A 372 21.07 16.44 -20.82
CA TYR A 372 20.22 16.06 -21.95
C TYR A 372 20.66 14.73 -22.57
N GLN A 373 19.71 13.79 -22.68
CA GLN A 373 19.90 12.44 -23.22
C GLN A 373 19.18 12.21 -24.55
N GLY A 374 18.35 13.16 -25.00
CA GLY A 374 17.59 13.04 -26.24
C GLY A 374 16.15 13.53 -26.11
N VAL A 375 15.32 13.14 -27.08
CA VAL A 375 13.90 13.47 -27.17
C VAL A 375 13.07 12.21 -27.34
N ILE A 376 11.96 12.13 -26.64
CA ILE A 376 10.89 11.18 -26.96
C ILE A 376 9.72 11.93 -27.61
N GLU A 377 9.33 11.48 -28.81
CA GLU A 377 8.08 11.82 -29.49
C GLU A 377 7.01 10.81 -29.07
N VAL A 378 5.86 11.30 -28.61
CA VAL A 378 4.69 10.51 -28.21
C VAL A 378 3.49 10.99 -29.02
N SER A 379 2.86 10.10 -29.78
CA SER A 379 1.61 10.42 -30.51
C SER A 379 0.45 9.57 -30.00
N GLN A 380 -0.71 10.19 -29.80
CA GLN A 380 -1.90 9.52 -29.29
C GLN A 380 -3.16 9.97 -30.03
N ASP A 381 -4.06 9.03 -30.35
CA ASP A 381 -5.43 9.33 -30.75
C ASP A 381 -6.27 9.59 -29.49
N ILE A 382 -6.65 10.85 -29.28
CA ILE A 382 -7.42 11.28 -28.11
C ILE A 382 -8.91 11.38 -28.40
N SER A 383 -9.39 10.85 -29.53
CA SER A 383 -10.80 10.95 -29.92
C SER A 383 -11.73 10.28 -28.89
N PHE A 384 -11.39 9.06 -28.46
CA PHE A 384 -12.12 8.34 -27.41
C PHE A 384 -12.07 9.05 -26.06
N HIS A 385 -10.89 9.53 -25.66
CA HIS A 385 -10.73 10.28 -24.40
C HIS A 385 -11.64 11.52 -24.36
N ARG A 386 -11.82 12.20 -25.50
CA ARG A 386 -12.69 13.36 -25.62
C ARG A 386 -14.19 13.02 -25.61
N SER A 387 -14.58 11.77 -25.82
CA SER A 387 -15.98 11.33 -25.77
C SER A 387 -16.40 10.74 -24.42
N LEU A 388 -15.47 10.59 -23.46
CA LEU A 388 -15.80 10.07 -22.14
C LEU A 388 -16.65 11.07 -21.34
N GLU A 389 -17.77 10.57 -20.79
CA GLU A 389 -18.65 11.31 -19.88
C GLU A 389 -18.96 10.43 -18.65
N GLY A 390 -19.28 11.05 -17.51
CA GLY A 390 -19.65 10.31 -16.29
C GLY A 390 -18.50 9.51 -15.67
N GLN A 391 -18.81 8.32 -15.13
CA GLN A 391 -17.85 7.43 -14.46
C GLN A 391 -18.19 5.96 -14.73
N GLN A 392 -17.18 5.14 -15.06
CA GLN A 392 -17.27 3.68 -15.11
C GLN A 392 -16.33 3.09 -14.05
N ARG A 393 -16.90 2.52 -12.97
CA ARG A 393 -16.15 2.01 -11.80
C ARG A 393 -16.07 0.49 -11.73
N LEU A 394 -16.81 -0.21 -12.60
CA LEU A 394 -16.89 -1.65 -12.68
C LEU A 394 -16.77 -2.08 -14.14
N LEU A 395 -16.41 -3.35 -14.35
CA LEU A 395 -16.37 -3.98 -15.67
C LEU A 395 -17.77 -4.02 -16.29
N ASP A 396 -17.84 -3.88 -17.61
CA ASP A 396 -19.05 -3.93 -18.43
C ASP A 396 -19.06 -5.16 -19.37
N TRP A 397 -18.28 -6.18 -19.03
CA TRP A 397 -18.17 -7.41 -19.82
C TRP A 397 -19.24 -8.40 -19.38
N GLU A 398 -19.91 -9.06 -20.35
CA GLU A 398 -20.77 -10.22 -20.10
C GLU A 398 -19.97 -11.49 -19.83
#